data_AF-A0A961ENX2-F1
#
_entry.id   AF-A0A961ENX2-F1
#
_cell.length_a   1.000
_cell.length_b   1.000
_cell.length_c   1.000
_cell.angle_alpha   90.00
_cell.angle_beta   90.00
_cell.angle_gamma   90.00
#
_symmetry.space_group_name_H-M   'P 1'
#
loop_
_entity.id
_entity.type
_entity.pdbx_description
1 polymer ?
#
loop_
_entity_poly.entity_id
_entity_poly.type
_entity_poly.pdbx_seq_one_letter_code
_entity_poly.pdbx_strand_id
1 'polypeptide(L)'
;MRIKWILPILSVVALAACGPKPIDVQCTDSVQKIKTMTEGKNEFAVKCPAGCGQGSIWGTDIYTTDSSICKAALHAGVIKQDGGKVSVELLPGQDSYEGSERNGVTTSSWPSYGSSFKVK
;
A
#
# COMPACT_ATOMS: atom_id res chain seq x y z
N MET A 1 -28.62 12.91 -58.46
CA MET A 1 -27.93 13.78 -57.47
C MET A 1 -28.40 13.35 -56.07
N ARG A 2 -27.61 12.53 -55.36
CA ARG A 2 -27.91 12.09 -53.97
C ARG A 2 -26.62 12.24 -53.16
N ILE A 3 -26.62 13.25 -52.30
CA ILE A 3 -25.48 13.68 -51.48
C ILE A 3 -25.34 12.67 -50.34
N LYS A 4 -24.26 11.88 -50.33
CA LYS A 4 -23.87 11.01 -49.21
C LYS A 4 -23.28 11.88 -48.12
N TRP A 5 -24.02 12.03 -47.02
CA TRP A 5 -23.53 12.70 -45.81
C TRP A 5 -22.57 11.76 -45.08
N ILE A 6 -21.31 12.14 -45.02
CA ILE A 6 -20.28 11.46 -44.23
C ILE A 6 -20.43 11.97 -42.80
N LEU A 7 -20.92 11.13 -41.90
CA LEU A 7 -20.89 11.41 -40.46
C LEU A 7 -19.43 11.39 -39.99
N PRO A 8 -18.95 12.40 -39.24
CA PRO A 8 -17.62 12.36 -38.68
C PRO A 8 -17.60 11.29 -37.59
N ILE A 9 -16.74 10.29 -37.77
CA ILE A 9 -16.44 9.30 -36.74
C ILE A 9 -15.72 10.06 -35.62
N LEU A 10 -16.44 10.41 -34.55
CA LEU A 10 -15.80 10.80 -33.29
C LEU A 10 -15.05 9.56 -32.79
N SER A 11 -13.76 9.47 -33.09
CA SER A 11 -12.87 8.52 -32.43
C SER A 11 -12.76 8.94 -30.96
N VAL A 12 -13.53 8.27 -30.11
CA VAL A 12 -13.32 8.29 -28.66
C VAL A 12 -12.04 7.51 -28.41
N VAL A 13 -10.91 8.22 -28.30
CA VAL A 13 -9.65 7.63 -27.84
C VAL A 13 -9.84 7.36 -26.34
N ALA A 14 -10.19 6.13 -26.00
CA ALA A 14 -10.19 5.67 -24.62
C ALA A 14 -8.75 5.69 -24.11
N LEU A 15 -8.39 6.71 -23.33
CA LEU A 15 -7.19 6.70 -22.50
C LEU A 15 -7.34 5.56 -21.48
N ALA A 16 -6.70 4.43 -21.75
CA ALA A 16 -6.50 3.41 -20.73
C ALA A 16 -5.67 4.05 -19.60
N ALA A 17 -6.32 4.35 -18.48
CA ALA A 17 -5.67 4.82 -17.27
C ALA A 17 -4.87 3.66 -16.62
N CYS A 18 -3.77 3.27 -17.25
CA CYS A 18 -2.81 2.34 -16.65
C CYS A 18 -1.96 3.11 -15.64
N GLY A 19 -2.50 3.32 -14.44
CA GLY A 19 -1.67 3.65 -13.28
C GLY A 19 -0.63 2.55 -13.02
N PRO A 20 0.45 2.83 -12.27
CA PRO A 20 1.48 1.84 -11.97
C PRO A 20 0.85 0.59 -11.33
N LYS A 21 1.19 -0.58 -11.87
CA LYS A 21 0.69 -1.86 -11.39
C LYS A 21 1.15 -2.07 -9.93
N PRO A 22 0.26 -2.50 -9.01
CA PRO A 22 0.66 -2.80 -7.64
C PRO A 22 1.67 -3.94 -7.57
N ILE A 23 2.56 -3.88 -6.57
CA ILE A 23 3.50 -4.96 -6.25
C ILE A 23 2.75 -6.04 -5.47
N ASP A 24 2.71 -7.27 -5.99
CA ASP A 24 2.15 -8.40 -5.26
C ASP A 24 3.12 -8.79 -4.12
N VAL A 25 2.64 -8.74 -2.87
CA VAL A 25 3.44 -9.01 -1.66
C VAL A 25 2.88 -10.20 -0.89
N GLN A 26 3.71 -10.87 -0.09
CA GLN A 26 3.29 -11.88 0.87
C GLN A 26 2.91 -11.23 2.21
N CYS A 27 2.14 -11.94 3.05
CA CYS A 27 1.69 -11.40 4.34
C CYS A 27 2.83 -10.97 5.28
N THR A 28 4.01 -11.58 5.15
CA THR A 28 5.19 -11.27 5.97
C THR A 28 6.12 -10.25 5.32
N ASP A 29 5.79 -9.76 4.14
CA ASP A 29 6.67 -8.81 3.44
C ASP A 29 6.58 -7.44 4.08
N SER A 30 7.77 -6.86 4.30
CA SER A 30 7.97 -5.51 4.80
C SER A 30 8.52 -4.62 3.68
N VAL A 31 8.50 -3.31 3.92
CA VAL A 31 9.11 -2.34 3.00
C VAL A 31 10.59 -2.64 2.79
N GLN A 32 11.31 -3.06 3.84
CA GLN A 32 12.71 -3.44 3.73
C GLN A 32 12.93 -4.60 2.76
N LYS A 33 12.05 -5.60 2.78
CA LYS A 33 12.16 -6.78 1.92
C LYS A 33 11.94 -6.45 0.44
N ILE A 34 11.06 -5.49 0.14
CA ILE A 34 10.75 -5.07 -1.25
C ILE A 34 11.51 -3.81 -1.67
N LYS A 35 12.51 -3.36 -0.91
CA LYS A 35 13.21 -2.09 -1.13
C LYS A 35 13.76 -1.92 -2.54
N THR A 36 14.23 -2.98 -3.18
CA THR A 36 14.74 -2.97 -4.56
C THR A 36 13.63 -2.69 -5.60
N MET A 37 12.38 -3.04 -5.31
CA MET A 37 11.22 -2.79 -6.18
C MET A 37 10.67 -1.36 -6.03
N THR A 38 11.01 -0.71 -4.91
CA THR A 38 10.54 0.61 -4.51
C THR A 38 11.65 1.66 -4.51
N GLU A 39 12.80 1.34 -5.10
CA GLU A 39 13.95 2.25 -5.15
C GLU A 39 13.60 3.55 -5.88
N GLY A 40 13.97 4.69 -5.28
CA GLY A 40 13.66 6.03 -5.79
C GLY A 40 12.18 6.44 -5.71
N LYS A 41 11.32 5.64 -5.05
CA LYS A 41 9.89 5.96 -4.87
C LYS A 41 9.61 6.35 -3.42
N ASN A 42 8.87 7.43 -3.23
CA ASN A 42 8.31 7.80 -1.93
C ASN A 42 6.89 7.25 -1.72
N GLU A 43 6.19 6.90 -2.80
CA GLU A 43 4.87 6.28 -2.74
C GLU A 43 4.76 5.15 -3.77
N PHE A 44 4.14 4.04 -3.38
CA PHE A 44 3.91 2.89 -4.25
C PHE A 44 2.69 2.10 -3.77
N ALA A 45 2.06 1.36 -4.69
CA ALA A 45 0.96 0.46 -4.34
C ALA A 45 1.45 -0.98 -4.19
N VAL A 46 0.93 -1.67 -3.19
CA VAL A 46 1.08 -3.12 -3.04
C VAL A 46 -0.27 -3.82 -3.12
N LYS A 47 -0.27 -5.12 -3.36
CA LYS A 47 -1.45 -5.98 -3.28
C LYS A 47 -1.22 -7.07 -2.25
N CYS A 48 -2.02 -7.05 -1.21
CA CYS A 48 -2.02 -8.02 -0.12
C CYS A 48 -2.96 -9.19 -0.43
N PRO A 49 -2.54 -10.44 -0.19
CA PRO A 49 -3.42 -11.59 -0.24
C PRO A 49 -4.39 -11.59 0.95
N ALA A 50 -5.39 -12.45 0.90
CA ALA A 50 -6.28 -12.69 2.02
C ALA A 50 -5.55 -13.39 3.18
N GLY A 51 -6.06 -13.24 4.40
CA GLY A 51 -5.61 -13.99 5.58
C GLY A 51 -4.31 -13.51 6.24
N CYS A 52 -3.92 -12.25 6.05
CA CYS A 52 -2.66 -11.70 6.57
C CYS A 52 -2.67 -11.30 8.05
N GLY A 53 -3.07 -12.19 8.96
CA GLY A 53 -3.01 -11.94 10.41
C GLY A 53 -1.62 -12.08 11.05
N GLN A 54 -0.64 -12.60 10.30
CA GLN A 54 0.70 -12.95 10.78
C GLN A 54 1.72 -11.84 10.52
N GLY A 55 2.85 -11.88 11.24
CA GLY A 55 3.95 -10.92 11.12
C GLY A 55 3.99 -9.88 12.23
N SER A 56 5.17 -9.31 12.43
CA SER A 56 5.41 -8.24 13.41
C SER A 56 5.04 -6.89 12.82
N ILE A 57 4.49 -6.03 13.66
CA ILE A 57 4.12 -4.65 13.33
C ILE A 57 4.39 -3.76 14.53
N TRP A 58 4.95 -2.58 14.27
CA TRP A 58 5.32 -1.63 15.31
C TRP A 58 4.77 -0.25 14.98
N GLY A 59 4.19 0.40 15.99
CA GLY A 59 3.58 1.72 15.84
C GLY A 59 2.10 1.72 15.46
N THR A 60 1.60 2.93 15.22
CA THR A 60 0.20 3.23 14.97
C THR A 60 0.12 4.41 14.01
N ASP A 61 -0.62 4.23 12.90
CA ASP A 61 -0.72 5.16 11.74
C ASP A 61 0.61 5.36 10.97
N ILE A 62 1.72 5.41 11.69
CA ILE A 62 3.08 5.39 11.18
C ILE A 62 3.77 4.15 11.74
N TYR A 63 4.29 3.32 10.85
CA TYR A 63 4.88 2.02 11.16
C TYR A 63 6.35 1.98 10.76
N THR A 64 7.17 1.22 11.48
CA THR A 64 8.58 1.00 11.10
C THR A 64 8.67 0.21 9.79
N THR A 65 9.67 0.47 8.94
CA THR A 65 9.76 -0.19 7.60
C THR A 65 10.03 -1.69 7.61
N ASP A 66 10.40 -2.28 8.75
CA ASP A 66 10.47 -3.73 8.95
C ASP A 66 9.11 -4.37 9.32
N SER A 67 8.07 -3.57 9.59
CA SER A 67 6.71 -4.07 9.83
C SER A 67 6.11 -4.75 8.59
N SER A 68 5.24 -5.74 8.80
CA SER A 68 4.39 -6.30 7.74
C SER A 68 3.46 -5.23 7.16
N ILE A 69 3.52 -5.02 5.84
CA ILE A 69 2.69 -4.04 5.15
C ILE A 69 1.21 -4.41 5.26
N CYS A 70 0.89 -5.68 5.01
CA CYS A 70 -0.50 -6.15 4.98
C CYS A 70 -1.14 -6.16 6.36
N LYS A 71 -0.38 -6.54 7.40
CA LYS A 71 -0.90 -6.50 8.76
C LYS A 71 -1.05 -5.07 9.29
N ALA A 72 -0.15 -4.16 8.90
CA ALA A 72 -0.32 -2.72 9.17
C ALA A 72 -1.56 -2.15 8.46
N ALA A 73 -1.86 -2.60 7.23
CA ALA A 73 -3.06 -2.19 6.50
C ALA A 73 -4.36 -2.71 7.13
N LEU A 74 -4.35 -3.94 7.68
CA LEU A 74 -5.45 -4.46 8.50
C LEU A 74 -5.62 -3.63 9.78
N HIS A 75 -4.53 -3.36 10.50
CA HIS A 75 -4.53 -2.54 11.71
C HIS A 75 -5.09 -1.14 11.46
N ALA A 76 -4.67 -0.48 10.37
CA ALA A 76 -5.16 0.83 9.96
C ALA A 76 -6.61 0.80 9.41
N GLY A 77 -7.17 -0.38 9.11
CA GLY A 77 -8.50 -0.53 8.53
C GLY A 77 -8.56 -0.18 7.03
N VAL A 78 -7.41 -0.11 6.36
CA VAL A 78 -7.32 0.15 4.91
C VAL A 78 -7.83 -1.04 4.10
N ILE A 79 -7.57 -2.26 4.59
CA ILE A 79 -8.09 -3.51 4.02
C ILE A 79 -8.75 -4.36 5.11
N LYS A 80 -9.53 -5.36 4.69
CA LYS A 80 -10.08 -6.41 5.56
C LYS A 80 -9.34 -7.73 5.31
N GLN A 81 -9.79 -8.80 5.96
CA GLN A 81 -9.17 -10.13 5.92
C GLN A 81 -9.16 -10.77 4.51
N ASP A 82 -9.94 -10.27 3.57
CA ASP A 82 -9.94 -10.63 2.16
C ASP A 82 -8.74 -10.06 1.37
N GLY A 83 -7.93 -9.20 2.00
CA GLY A 83 -6.77 -8.57 1.38
C GLY A 83 -7.17 -7.38 0.52
N GLY A 84 -6.31 -7.01 -0.43
CA GLY A 84 -6.61 -5.91 -1.34
C GLY A 84 -5.40 -5.05 -1.71
N LYS A 85 -5.68 -3.98 -2.45
CA LYS A 85 -4.67 -2.98 -2.82
C LYS A 85 -4.47 -2.00 -1.67
N VAL A 86 -3.21 -1.69 -1.37
CA VAL A 86 -2.80 -0.73 -0.33
C VAL A 86 -1.85 0.28 -0.95
N SER A 87 -2.06 1.58 -0.72
CA SER A 87 -1.04 2.59 -1.03
C SER A 87 -0.10 2.73 0.16
N VAL A 88 1.20 2.78 -0.10
CA VAL A 88 2.25 2.91 0.91
C VAL A 88 3.04 4.18 0.63
N GLU A 89 3.14 5.05 1.63
CA GLU A 89 3.98 6.25 1.59
C GLU A 89 5.14 6.08 2.57
N LEU A 90 6.38 6.25 2.08
CA LEU A 90 7.60 6.24 2.89
C LEU A 90 7.78 7.57 3.60
N LEU A 91 8.18 7.50 4.85
CA LEU A 91 8.38 8.63 5.74
C LEU A 91 9.75 8.53 6.44
N PRO A 92 10.30 9.66 6.92
CA PRO A 92 11.42 9.63 7.84
C PRO A 92 11.14 8.75 9.08
N GLY A 93 12.21 8.30 9.72
CA GLY A 93 12.15 7.63 11.02
C GLY A 93 11.55 8.51 12.12
N GLN A 94 11.13 7.88 13.22
CA GLN A 94 10.68 8.55 14.45
C GLN A 94 11.54 8.10 15.63
N ASP A 95 11.57 8.92 16.69
CA ASP A 95 12.28 8.59 17.93
C ASP A 95 11.53 7.57 18.80
N SER A 96 10.23 7.38 18.53
CA SER A 96 9.37 6.41 19.21
C SER A 96 8.13 6.13 18.37
N TYR A 97 7.64 4.90 18.46
CA TYR A 97 6.42 4.42 17.81
C TYR A 97 5.52 3.84 18.89
N GLU A 98 4.30 4.35 18.98
CA GLU A 98 3.35 3.86 19.99
C GLU A 98 2.49 2.71 19.43
N GLY A 99 2.47 1.58 20.15
CA GLY A 99 1.62 0.44 19.82
C GLY A 99 0.17 0.69 20.21
N SER A 100 -0.77 0.07 19.50
CA SER A 100 -2.19 0.12 19.85
C SER A 100 -2.93 -1.13 19.38
N GLU A 101 -4.21 -1.22 19.72
CA GLU A 101 -5.11 -2.21 19.15
C GLU A 101 -6.20 -1.52 18.34
N ARG A 102 -6.28 -1.86 17.04
CA ARG A 102 -7.27 -1.33 16.11
C ARG A 102 -7.69 -2.42 15.14
N ASN A 103 -8.97 -2.44 14.77
CA ASN A 103 -9.53 -3.39 13.81
C ASN A 103 -9.23 -4.87 14.13
N GLY A 104 -9.15 -5.22 15.42
CA GLY A 104 -8.84 -6.58 15.88
C GLY A 104 -7.38 -7.02 15.66
N VAL A 105 -6.49 -6.06 15.41
CA VAL A 105 -5.04 -6.27 15.28
C VAL A 105 -4.34 -5.47 16.38
N THR A 106 -3.36 -6.07 17.03
CA THR A 106 -2.53 -5.41 18.05
C THR A 106 -1.12 -5.16 17.49
N THR A 107 -0.59 -3.96 17.67
CA THR A 107 0.80 -3.59 17.39
C THR A 107 1.60 -3.43 18.67
N SER A 108 2.93 -3.48 18.57
CA SER A 108 3.83 -3.19 19.69
C SER A 108 4.43 -1.80 19.57
N SER A 109 4.72 -1.16 20.71
CA SER A 109 5.55 0.04 20.70
C SER A 109 6.99 -0.32 20.31
N TRP A 110 7.70 0.66 19.75
CA TRP A 110 9.12 0.54 19.41
C TRP A 110 9.84 1.86 19.72
N PRO A 111 11.10 1.85 20.17
CA PRO A 111 11.90 3.06 20.31
C PRO A 111 12.29 3.64 18.94
N SER A 112 13.38 4.39 18.88
CA SER A 112 13.82 5.04 17.64
C SER A 112 14.07 4.03 16.50
N TYR A 113 13.64 4.39 15.29
CA TYR A 113 13.87 3.62 14.08
C TYR A 113 14.16 4.53 12.90
N GLY A 114 15.04 4.11 11.99
CA GLY A 114 15.60 4.99 10.94
C GLY A 114 14.68 5.33 9.77
N SER A 115 13.52 4.67 9.63
CA SER A 115 12.59 4.90 8.53
C SER A 115 11.19 4.38 8.84
N SER A 116 10.17 5.05 8.32
CA SER A 116 8.78 4.69 8.57
C SER A 116 7.98 4.58 7.27
N PHE A 117 6.78 4.05 7.37
CA PHE A 117 5.77 4.17 6.33
C PHE A 117 4.39 4.38 6.93
N LYS A 118 3.46 4.89 6.11
CA LYS A 118 2.03 4.89 6.39
C LYS A 118 1.27 4.25 5.23
N VAL A 119 0.08 3.75 5.52
CA VAL A 119 -0.79 3.08 4.55
C VAL A 119 -2.05 3.91 4.30
N LYS A 120 -2.56 3.88 3.06
CA LYS A 120 -3.77 4.57 2.61
C LYS A 120 -4.57 3.70 1.65
#